data_AF-A0A968UA02-F1
#
_entry.id   AF-A0A968UA02-F1
#
_cell.length_a   1.000
_cell.length_b   1.000
_cell.length_c   1.000
_cell.angle_alpha   90.00
_cell.angle_beta   90.00
_cell.angle_gamma   90.00
#
_symmetry.space_group_name_H-M   'P 1'
#
loop_
_entity.id
_entity.type
_entity.pdbx_description
1 polymer ?
#
loop_
_entity_poly.entity_id
_entity_poly.type
_entity_poly.pdbx_seq_one_letter_code
_entity_poly.pdbx_strand_id
1 'polypeptide(L)'
;IRRLAAAESPEASSPGIVIGHRETDLSPHCRGSHHPWTILLPESFAADMADTVLTSALTEGALTLDWLQTLGPELESGQVQLDTYLLTTHSDCAGTTQLIHNLRPQHVVFFHGKPTHLADLTNLEELQTRYQLHLPSVGNWVEFPIGDRFIQPAAPEPVFDGEITQVDDSILMLLSEDLTTDPRWRSFADTGLVQARWQGDDLVIKSVSQQDLLRTVGGKEGLGLVENCQRCRFLREGHCRNSASSLYGLQVSPDGYCPAFAPQLDRDGDTAGAEASA
;
A
#
# COMPACT_ATOMS: atom_id res chain seq x y z
N ILE A 1 -12.16 -9.64 -21.09
CA ILE A 1 -11.48 -10.95 -21.26
C ILE A 1 -12.54 -11.95 -21.66
N ARG A 2 -12.54 -12.43 -22.90
CA ARG A 2 -13.46 -13.46 -23.41
C ARG A 2 -12.67 -14.77 -23.55
N ARG A 3 -13.19 -15.86 -22.99
CA ARG A 3 -12.60 -17.19 -23.17
C ARG A 3 -13.09 -17.74 -24.49
N LEU A 4 -12.17 -18.01 -25.41
CA LEU A 4 -12.48 -18.69 -26.68
C LEU A 4 -12.46 -20.19 -26.46
N ALA A 5 -13.40 -20.91 -27.08
CA ALA A 5 -13.30 -22.36 -27.18
C ALA A 5 -12.18 -22.75 -28.15
N ALA A 6 -11.65 -23.98 -28.04
CA ALA A 6 -10.51 -24.45 -28.83
C ALA A 6 -10.71 -24.39 -30.37
N ALA A 7 -11.94 -24.24 -30.85
CA ALA A 7 -12.30 -24.13 -32.27
C ALA A 7 -12.81 -22.74 -32.68
N GLU A 8 -12.80 -21.77 -31.76
CA GLU A 8 -13.38 -20.45 -31.99
C GLU A 8 -12.26 -19.46 -32.34
N SER A 9 -12.25 -18.98 -33.58
CA SER A 9 -11.29 -17.95 -34.00
C SER A 9 -11.73 -16.58 -33.47
N PRO A 10 -10.82 -15.77 -32.90
CA PRO A 10 -11.11 -14.38 -32.60
C PRO A 10 -11.52 -13.65 -33.88
N GLU A 11 -12.50 -12.75 -33.80
CA GLU A 11 -12.85 -11.87 -34.92
C GLU A 11 -11.60 -11.06 -35.30
N ALA A 12 -11.07 -11.30 -36.50
CA ALA A 12 -9.80 -10.74 -37.00
C ALA A 12 -9.84 -9.23 -37.25
N SER A 13 -10.95 -8.55 -36.91
CA SER A 13 -11.20 -7.12 -37.18
C SER A 13 -10.75 -6.18 -36.05
N SER A 14 -10.24 -6.68 -34.92
CA SER A 14 -9.77 -5.84 -33.81
C SER A 14 -8.43 -6.33 -33.24
N PRO A 15 -7.53 -5.41 -32.83
CA PRO A 15 -6.27 -5.80 -32.17
C PRO A 15 -6.58 -6.56 -30.87
N GLY A 16 -5.93 -7.69 -30.67
CA GLY A 16 -6.20 -8.58 -29.54
C GLY A 16 -4.96 -9.32 -29.06
N ILE A 17 -4.98 -9.73 -27.79
CA ILE A 17 -3.94 -10.55 -27.17
C ILE A 17 -4.48 -11.98 -27.07
N VAL A 18 -3.77 -12.93 -27.68
CA VAL A 18 -4.06 -14.36 -27.57
C VAL A 18 -3.07 -14.98 -26.59
N ILE A 19 -3.59 -15.62 -25.53
CA ILE A 19 -2.80 -16.32 -24.54
C ILE A 19 -3.15 -17.81 -24.62
N GLY A 20 -2.18 -18.62 -25.04
CA GLY A 20 -2.33 -20.06 -25.22
C GLY A 20 -1.35 -20.84 -24.36
N HIS A 21 -1.63 -22.14 -24.17
CA HIS A 21 -0.63 -23.06 -23.63
C HIS A 21 0.48 -23.27 -24.65
N ARG A 22 1.71 -23.57 -24.20
CA ARG A 22 2.89 -23.70 -25.10
C ARG A 22 2.70 -24.71 -26.23
N GLU A 23 1.94 -25.77 -25.97
CA GLU A 23 1.66 -26.87 -26.92
C GLU A 23 0.49 -26.56 -27.86
N THR A 24 -0.19 -25.43 -27.66
CA THR A 24 -1.31 -25.03 -28.51
C THR A 24 -0.78 -24.47 -29.82
N ASP A 25 -1.23 -25.03 -30.94
CA ASP A 25 -0.94 -24.47 -32.26
C ASP A 25 -1.70 -23.14 -32.44
N LEU A 26 -0.94 -22.04 -32.49
CA LEU A 26 -1.46 -20.69 -32.72
C LEU A 26 -1.24 -20.19 -34.15
N SER A 27 -0.66 -21.03 -35.04
CA SER A 27 -0.46 -20.69 -36.45
C SER A 27 -1.74 -20.26 -37.19
N PRO A 28 -2.95 -20.80 -36.90
CA PRO A 28 -4.17 -20.38 -37.59
C PRO A 28 -4.52 -18.90 -37.33
N HIS A 29 -4.17 -18.38 -36.16
CA HIS A 29 -4.44 -16.98 -35.79
C HIS A 29 -3.53 -16.00 -36.53
N CYS A 30 -2.27 -16.39 -36.76
CA CYS A 30 -1.29 -15.57 -37.47
C CYS A 30 -1.59 -15.50 -38.98
N ARG A 31 -2.06 -16.62 -39.57
CA ARG A 31 -2.40 -16.72 -41.00
C ARG A 31 -3.73 -16.09 -41.38
N GLY A 32 -4.70 -16.12 -40.47
CA GLY A 32 -6.06 -15.64 -40.73
C GLY A 32 -6.23 -14.11 -40.69
N SER A 33 -5.16 -13.35 -40.39
CA SER A 33 -5.23 -11.91 -40.20
C SER A 33 -4.34 -11.16 -41.19
N HIS A 34 -4.78 -9.98 -41.63
CA HIS A 34 -3.98 -9.06 -42.44
C HIS A 34 -3.07 -8.14 -41.60
N HIS A 35 -3.08 -8.28 -40.27
CA HIS A 35 -2.29 -7.46 -39.37
C HIS A 35 -1.00 -8.19 -38.96
N PRO A 36 0.09 -7.44 -38.70
CA PRO A 36 1.32 -8.03 -38.21
C PRO A 36 1.11 -8.57 -36.79
N TRP A 37 1.68 -9.75 -36.51
CA TRP A 37 1.66 -10.38 -35.20
C TRP A 37 3.01 -10.32 -34.53
N THR A 38 3.03 -10.09 -33.22
CA THR A 38 4.21 -10.29 -32.37
C THR A 38 3.95 -11.48 -31.47
N ILE A 39 4.77 -12.52 -31.60
CA ILE A 39 4.75 -13.70 -30.73
C ILE A 39 5.79 -13.48 -29.64
N LEU A 40 5.33 -13.50 -28.40
CA LEU A 40 6.16 -13.35 -27.21
C LEU A 40 6.48 -14.71 -26.61
N LEU A 41 7.77 -15.07 -26.56
CA LEU A 41 8.27 -16.34 -25.99
C LEU A 41 9.08 -16.09 -24.71
N PRO A 42 9.04 -16.98 -23.69
CA PRO A 42 9.89 -16.80 -22.53
C PRO A 42 11.37 -16.93 -22.91
N GLU A 43 12.23 -16.09 -22.35
CA GLU A 43 13.66 -16.01 -22.69
C GLU A 43 14.41 -17.36 -22.52
N SER A 44 14.02 -18.15 -21.52
CA SER A 44 14.56 -19.51 -21.33
C SER A 44 14.40 -20.39 -22.58
N PHE A 45 13.34 -20.20 -23.37
CA PHE A 45 13.09 -20.98 -24.58
C PHE A 45 13.92 -20.49 -25.77
N ALA A 46 14.25 -19.20 -25.84
CA ALA A 46 15.10 -18.69 -26.91
C ALA A 46 16.52 -19.26 -26.80
N ALA A 47 17.02 -19.48 -25.58
CA ALA A 47 18.28 -20.17 -25.33
C ALA A 47 18.23 -21.64 -25.80
N ASP A 48 17.17 -22.37 -25.43
CA ASP A 48 16.99 -23.77 -25.82
C ASP A 48 16.83 -23.95 -27.35
N MET A 49 16.15 -23.01 -28.03
CA MET A 49 16.01 -23.01 -29.48
C MET A 49 17.33 -22.72 -30.21
N ALA A 50 18.15 -21.79 -29.70
CA ALA A 50 19.45 -21.48 -30.28
C ALA A 50 20.40 -22.70 -30.23
N ASP A 51 20.42 -23.42 -29.12
CA ASP A 51 21.22 -24.64 -28.96
C ASP A 51 20.72 -25.78 -29.86
N THR A 52 19.39 -25.90 -30.04
CA THR A 52 18.80 -26.95 -30.88
C THR A 52 19.01 -26.71 -32.37
N VAL A 53 19.04 -25.45 -32.83
CA VAL A 53 19.32 -25.09 -34.23
C VAL A 53 20.81 -25.30 -34.58
N LEU A 54 21.72 -25.15 -33.61
CA LEU A 54 23.15 -25.37 -33.80
C LEU A 54 23.54 -26.86 -33.74
N THR A 55 22.74 -27.68 -33.06
CA THR A 55 23.02 -29.10 -32.88
C THR A 55 22.02 -29.92 -33.69
N SER A 56 22.29 -30.08 -34.99
CA SER A 56 21.53 -30.91 -35.94
C SER A 56 21.57 -32.41 -35.58
N ALA A 57 21.14 -32.78 -34.39
CA ALA A 57 21.10 -34.15 -33.90
C ALA A 57 19.74 -34.40 -33.24
N LEU A 58 18.95 -35.16 -34.00
CA LEU A 58 17.69 -35.80 -33.63
C LEU A 58 17.67 -36.29 -32.17
N THR A 59 16.95 -35.57 -31.32
CA THR A 59 16.37 -36.15 -30.10
C THR A 59 14.85 -36.02 -30.20
N GLU A 60 14.21 -37.13 -30.55
CA GLU A 60 12.76 -37.33 -30.45
C GLU A 60 12.33 -37.01 -29.02
N GLY A 61 11.77 -35.81 -28.81
CA GLY A 61 11.29 -35.35 -27.50
C GLY A 61 11.59 -33.88 -27.16
N ALA A 62 12.39 -33.16 -27.96
CA ALA A 62 12.86 -31.81 -27.58
C ALA A 62 12.14 -30.61 -28.26
N LEU A 63 11.22 -30.80 -29.20
CA LEU A 63 10.59 -29.70 -29.91
C LEU A 63 9.13 -29.52 -29.48
N THR A 64 8.92 -28.65 -28.49
CA THR A 64 7.59 -28.30 -27.96
C THR A 64 6.87 -27.22 -28.78
N LEU A 65 7.42 -26.80 -29.93
CA LEU A 65 6.94 -25.68 -30.75
C LEU A 65 7.03 -25.94 -32.27
N ASP A 66 6.74 -27.15 -32.74
CA ASP A 66 6.77 -27.51 -34.17
C ASP A 66 5.89 -26.59 -35.04
N TRP A 67 4.82 -26.03 -34.47
CA TRP A 67 3.94 -25.10 -35.18
C TRP A 67 4.63 -23.79 -35.57
N LEU A 68 5.68 -23.34 -34.86
CA LEU A 68 6.45 -22.15 -35.23
C LEU A 68 7.20 -22.35 -36.56
N GLN A 69 7.68 -23.56 -36.84
CA GLN A 69 8.34 -23.88 -38.11
C GLN A 69 7.38 -23.71 -39.29
N THR A 70 6.09 -23.91 -39.05
CA THR A 70 5.06 -23.72 -40.09
C THR A 70 4.85 -22.25 -40.45
N LEU A 71 5.31 -21.30 -39.63
CA LEU A 71 5.21 -19.85 -39.86
C LEU A 71 6.43 -19.25 -40.59
N GLY A 72 7.33 -20.07 -41.13
CA GLY A 72 8.51 -19.62 -41.89
C GLY A 72 8.24 -18.51 -42.92
N PRO A 73 7.26 -18.64 -43.84
CA PRO A 73 7.01 -17.60 -44.84
C PRO A 73 6.44 -16.31 -44.25
N GLU A 74 5.68 -16.38 -43.15
CA GLU A 74 5.14 -15.22 -42.43
C GLU A 74 6.22 -14.49 -41.61
N LEU A 75 7.24 -15.21 -41.13
CA LEU A 75 8.44 -14.60 -40.53
C LEU A 75 9.30 -13.88 -41.58
N GLU A 76 9.54 -14.52 -42.73
CA GLU A 76 10.35 -13.93 -43.82
C GLU A 76 9.70 -12.69 -44.44
N SER A 77 8.38 -12.67 -44.51
CA SER A 77 7.59 -11.53 -45.01
C SER A 77 7.43 -10.40 -43.98
N GLY A 78 7.87 -10.59 -42.73
CA GLY A 78 7.71 -9.62 -41.64
C GLY A 78 6.27 -9.47 -41.14
N GLN A 79 5.37 -10.38 -41.54
CA GLN A 79 4.00 -10.44 -41.03
C GLN A 79 3.97 -11.01 -39.60
N VAL A 80 4.98 -11.77 -39.20
CA VAL A 80 5.15 -12.28 -37.84
C VAL A 80 6.53 -11.90 -37.31
N GLN A 81 6.58 -11.32 -36.11
CA GLN A 81 7.80 -11.04 -35.37
C GLN A 81 7.86 -11.93 -34.12
N LEU A 82 9.05 -12.44 -33.81
CA LEU A 82 9.34 -13.15 -32.57
C LEU A 82 10.08 -12.20 -31.62
N ASP A 83 9.54 -12.02 -30.42
CA ASP A 83 10.19 -11.30 -29.33
C ASP A 83 10.22 -12.18 -28.07
N THR A 84 11.17 -11.93 -27.18
CA THR A 84 11.30 -12.66 -25.92
C THR A 84 10.84 -11.83 -24.73
N TYR A 85 10.36 -12.50 -23.68
CA TYR A 85 10.04 -11.88 -22.41
C TYR A 85 10.69 -12.62 -21.24
N LEU A 86 11.02 -11.90 -20.18
CA LEU A 86 11.51 -12.45 -18.93
C LEU A 86 10.37 -12.47 -17.91
N LEU A 87 9.81 -13.65 -17.63
CA LEU A 87 9.01 -13.86 -16.43
C LEU A 87 9.95 -14.41 -15.37
N THR A 88 10.12 -13.69 -14.26
CA THR A 88 10.84 -14.22 -13.11
C THR A 88 9.99 -15.32 -12.49
N THR A 89 10.52 -16.54 -12.41
CA THR A 89 9.87 -17.65 -11.69
C THR A 89 9.95 -17.50 -10.17
N HIS A 90 10.68 -16.48 -9.71
CA HIS A 90 10.82 -16.11 -8.31
C HIS A 90 10.03 -14.83 -8.05
N SER A 91 9.41 -14.78 -6.87
CA SER A 91 8.83 -13.55 -6.35
C SER A 91 9.90 -12.49 -6.21
N ASP A 92 9.53 -11.26 -6.54
CA ASP A 92 10.35 -10.09 -6.28
C ASP A 92 10.39 -9.77 -4.78
N CYS A 93 11.16 -8.74 -4.42
CA CYS A 93 11.28 -8.28 -3.03
C CYS A 93 9.90 -7.97 -2.43
N ALA A 94 9.07 -7.20 -3.15
CA ALA A 94 7.73 -6.81 -2.71
C ALA A 94 6.77 -8.00 -2.56
N GLY A 95 6.77 -8.94 -3.51
CA GLY A 95 5.96 -10.15 -3.42
C GLY A 95 6.39 -11.04 -2.25
N THR A 96 7.69 -11.14 -2.00
CA THR A 96 8.24 -11.92 -0.89
C THR A 96 7.91 -11.29 0.45
N THR A 97 8.09 -9.97 0.61
CA THR A 97 7.76 -9.26 1.86
C THR A 97 6.25 -9.30 2.12
N GLN A 98 5.42 -9.10 1.09
CA GLN A 98 3.96 -9.22 1.21
C GLN A 98 3.52 -10.62 1.64
N LEU A 99 4.14 -11.68 1.10
CA LEU A 99 3.85 -13.05 1.50
C LEU A 99 4.19 -13.27 2.99
N ILE A 100 5.36 -12.78 3.43
CA ILE A 100 5.77 -12.86 4.83
C ILE A 100 4.77 -12.09 5.72
N HIS A 101 4.34 -10.90 5.32
CA HIS A 101 3.33 -10.12 6.04
C HIS A 101 1.95 -10.77 6.11
N ASN A 102 1.57 -11.54 5.08
CA ASN A 102 0.32 -12.29 5.06
C ASN A 102 0.37 -13.51 5.98
N LEU A 103 1.49 -14.24 6.00
CA LEU A 103 1.65 -15.45 6.81
C LEU A 103 1.98 -15.17 8.27
N ARG A 104 2.62 -14.02 8.56
CA ARG A 104 3.08 -13.60 9.90
C ARG A 104 3.84 -14.69 10.67
N PRO A 105 4.88 -15.30 10.07
CA PRO A 105 5.68 -16.31 10.76
C PRO A 105 6.50 -15.69 11.90
N GLN A 106 6.92 -16.49 12.88
CA GLN A 106 7.85 -16.01 13.93
C GLN A 106 9.31 -15.98 13.43
N HIS A 107 9.69 -16.99 12.65
CA HIS A 107 11.01 -17.15 12.06
C HIS A 107 10.91 -17.18 10.54
N VAL A 108 11.78 -16.46 9.85
CA VAL A 108 11.90 -16.48 8.39
C VAL A 108 13.31 -16.90 8.04
N VAL A 109 13.44 -17.94 7.22
CA VAL A 109 14.73 -18.44 6.76
C VAL A 109 14.83 -18.17 5.27
N PHE A 110 15.85 -17.42 4.88
CA PHE A 110 16.12 -17.15 3.47
C PHE A 110 17.14 -18.16 2.95
N PHE A 111 16.71 -18.97 1.98
CA PHE A 111 17.54 -19.91 1.25
C PHE A 111 17.24 -19.78 -0.25
N HIS A 112 18.15 -20.27 -1.09
CA HIS A 112 18.00 -20.24 -2.55
C HIS A 112 18.05 -18.83 -3.18
N GLY A 113 19.17 -18.12 -2.98
CA GLY A 113 19.45 -16.86 -3.66
C GLY A 113 20.93 -16.48 -3.59
N LYS A 114 21.32 -15.45 -4.33
CA LYS A 114 22.68 -14.88 -4.21
C LYS A 114 22.84 -14.29 -2.80
N PRO A 115 23.99 -14.49 -2.13
CA PRO A 115 24.20 -13.99 -0.77
C PRO A 115 23.93 -12.49 -0.60
N THR A 116 24.25 -11.68 -1.62
CA THR A 116 23.98 -10.24 -1.65
C THR A 116 22.47 -9.94 -1.59
N HIS A 117 21.67 -10.58 -2.44
CA HIS A 117 20.23 -10.36 -2.48
C HIS A 117 19.53 -10.83 -1.21
N LEU A 118 19.99 -11.95 -0.63
CA LEU A 118 19.46 -12.44 0.63
C LEU A 118 19.83 -11.50 1.77
N ALA A 119 21.06 -10.96 1.78
CA ALA A 119 21.49 -9.94 2.74
C ALA A 119 20.63 -8.68 2.64
N ASP A 120 20.36 -8.19 1.41
CA ASP A 120 19.51 -7.03 1.17
C ASP A 120 18.09 -7.25 1.69
N LEU A 121 17.48 -8.41 1.41
CA LEU A 121 16.17 -8.81 1.94
C LEU A 121 16.16 -8.88 3.47
N THR A 122 17.21 -9.43 4.09
CA THR A 122 17.30 -9.46 5.56
C THR A 122 17.58 -8.11 6.20
N ASN A 123 18.06 -7.13 5.44
CA ASN A 123 18.35 -5.78 5.91
C ASN A 123 17.14 -4.83 5.81
N LEU A 124 15.99 -5.32 5.33
CA LEU A 124 14.76 -4.55 5.31
C LEU A 124 14.24 -4.32 6.73
N GLU A 125 14.15 -3.05 7.13
CA GLU A 125 13.70 -2.63 8.46
C GLU A 125 12.29 -3.16 8.80
N GLU A 126 11.41 -3.22 7.79
CA GLU A 126 10.05 -3.77 7.93
C GLU A 126 10.00 -5.26 8.32
N LEU A 127 11.03 -6.02 7.95
CA LEU A 127 11.15 -7.44 8.29
C LEU A 127 11.90 -7.63 9.61
N GLN A 128 13.00 -6.90 9.81
CA GLN A 128 13.83 -6.99 11.03
C GLN A 128 13.06 -6.60 12.30
N THR A 129 12.17 -5.61 12.19
CA THR A 129 11.39 -5.12 13.34
C THR A 129 10.32 -6.10 13.80
N ARG A 130 9.90 -7.06 12.95
CA ARG A 130 8.72 -7.91 13.19
C ARG A 130 9.01 -9.40 13.21
N TYR A 131 10.07 -9.85 12.56
CA TYR A 131 10.35 -11.26 12.35
C TYR A 131 11.80 -11.59 12.69
N GLN A 132 12.03 -12.81 13.16
CA GLN A 132 13.39 -13.32 13.33
C GLN A 132 13.90 -13.85 12.01
N LEU A 133 14.84 -13.12 11.40
CA LEU A 133 15.38 -13.46 10.09
C LEU A 133 16.64 -14.31 10.24
N HIS A 134 16.74 -15.38 9.44
CA HIS A 134 17.84 -16.33 9.47
C HIS A 134 18.44 -16.48 8.07
N LEU A 135 19.76 -16.42 8.02
CA LEU A 135 20.57 -16.50 6.80
C LEU A 135 21.60 -17.65 6.94
N PRO A 136 21.14 -18.91 6.91
CA PRO A 136 22.03 -20.06 7.08
C PRO A 136 23.03 -20.17 5.92
N SER A 137 24.30 -20.34 6.25
CA SER A 137 25.32 -20.74 5.29
C SER A 137 25.34 -22.26 5.11
N VAL A 138 25.71 -22.73 3.92
CA VAL A 138 25.84 -24.17 3.64
C VAL A 138 26.81 -24.81 4.63
N GLY A 139 26.34 -25.86 5.34
CA GLY A 139 27.14 -26.60 6.32
C GLY A 139 27.11 -26.07 7.74
N ASN A 140 26.43 -24.93 8.00
CA ASN A 140 26.24 -24.42 9.35
C ASN A 140 24.85 -24.78 9.87
N TRP A 141 24.80 -25.30 11.10
CA TRP A 141 23.56 -25.57 11.81
C TRP A 141 22.96 -24.28 12.35
N VAL A 142 21.65 -24.09 12.18
CA VAL A 142 20.89 -22.98 12.77
C VAL A 142 19.92 -23.57 13.79
N GLU A 143 20.02 -23.10 15.02
CA GLU A 143 19.04 -23.44 16.06
C GLU A 143 17.82 -22.55 15.93
N PHE A 144 16.65 -23.18 15.85
CA PHE A 144 15.36 -22.50 15.91
C PHE A 144 14.79 -22.68 17.32
N PRO A 145 14.71 -21.62 18.15
CA PRO A 145 14.03 -21.70 19.42
C PRO A 145 12.52 -21.79 19.17
N ILE A 146 12.02 -22.98 18.83
CA ILE A 146 10.60 -23.24 18.64
C ILE A 146 9.98 -23.42 20.03
N GLY A 147 9.22 -22.42 20.49
CA GLY A 147 8.44 -22.53 21.72
C GLY A 147 8.95 -21.74 22.92
N ASP A 148 10.12 -21.12 22.83
CA ASP A 148 10.54 -20.12 23.81
C ASP A 148 9.89 -18.79 23.44
N ARG A 149 8.76 -18.50 24.10
CA ARG A 149 7.92 -17.31 23.97
C ARG A 149 8.77 -16.09 23.58
N PHE A 150 8.63 -15.62 22.34
CA PHE A 150 9.11 -14.29 21.98
C PHE A 150 8.14 -13.25 22.59
N ILE A 151 8.24 -13.09 23.90
CA ILE A 151 7.96 -11.81 24.54
C ILE A 151 9.13 -10.95 24.08
N GLN A 152 8.92 -10.12 23.06
CA GLN A 152 9.73 -8.92 22.94
C GLN A 152 9.63 -8.28 24.33
N PRO A 153 10.71 -8.14 25.12
CA PRO A 153 10.63 -7.26 26.27
C PRO A 153 10.23 -5.94 25.64
N ALA A 154 9.00 -5.48 25.91
CA ALA A 154 8.70 -4.07 25.71
C ALA A 154 9.89 -3.36 26.36
N ALA A 155 10.61 -2.54 25.60
CA ALA A 155 11.74 -1.77 26.15
C ALA A 155 11.25 -1.24 27.49
N PRO A 156 11.94 -1.58 28.61
CA PRO A 156 11.36 -1.41 29.94
C PRO A 156 10.79 0.00 30.00
N GLU A 157 9.45 0.08 30.09
CA GLU A 157 8.79 1.38 30.17
C GLU A 157 9.43 2.04 31.38
N PRO A 158 10.10 3.19 31.21
CA PRO A 158 10.71 3.84 32.36
C PRO A 158 9.57 4.24 33.29
N VAL A 159 9.43 3.48 34.37
CA VAL A 159 8.50 3.79 35.45
C VAL A 159 9.19 4.87 36.26
N PHE A 160 8.59 6.04 36.27
CA PHE A 160 9.05 7.14 37.10
C PHE A 160 8.21 7.14 38.36
N ASP A 161 8.88 7.01 39.50
CA ASP A 161 8.21 7.16 40.79
C ASP A 161 7.84 8.63 41.00
N GLY A 162 6.68 8.83 41.64
CA GLY A 162 6.19 10.13 42.01
C GLY A 162 5.45 10.07 43.35
N GLU A 163 5.52 11.17 44.10
CA GLU A 163 4.83 11.31 45.37
C GLU A 163 3.54 12.13 45.15
N ILE A 164 2.44 11.65 45.72
CA ILE A 164 1.16 12.35 45.70
C ILE A 164 0.85 12.80 47.13
N THR A 165 0.75 14.10 47.35
CA THR A 165 0.35 14.67 48.63
C THR A 165 -0.93 15.48 48.46
N GLN A 166 -1.86 15.33 49.40
CA GLN A 166 -3.05 16.17 49.46
C GLN A 166 -2.74 17.37 50.35
N VAL A 167 -2.89 18.57 49.79
CA VAL A 167 -2.70 19.84 50.51
C VAL A 167 -3.98 20.65 50.37
N ASP A 168 -4.63 20.91 51.50
CA ASP A 168 -5.93 21.58 51.57
C ASP A 168 -7.00 20.90 50.68
N ASP A 169 -7.42 21.59 49.61
CA ASP A 169 -8.40 21.15 48.61
C ASP A 169 -7.75 20.87 47.24
N SER A 170 -6.44 20.57 47.24
CA SER A 170 -5.67 20.32 46.02
C SER A 170 -4.75 19.11 46.18
N ILE A 171 -4.42 18.51 45.04
CA ILE A 171 -3.49 17.38 44.96
C ILE A 171 -2.19 17.89 44.37
N LEU A 172 -1.10 17.76 45.10
CA LEU A 172 0.25 18.04 44.63
C LEU A 172 0.89 16.71 44.20
N MET A 173 1.29 16.64 42.94
CA MET A 173 2.06 15.53 42.40
C MET A 173 3.50 15.96 42.18
N LEU A 174 4.43 15.29 42.85
CA LEU A 174 5.87 15.48 42.69
C LEU A 174 6.41 14.32 41.86
N LEU A 175 6.99 14.61 40.71
CA LEU A 175 7.60 13.63 39.82
C LEU A 175 9.13 13.70 39.94
N SER A 176 9.84 12.58 39.74
CA SER A 176 11.31 12.53 39.79
C SER A 176 11.97 13.53 38.84
N GLU A 177 13.12 14.10 39.23
CA GLU A 177 13.92 15.01 38.40
C GLU A 177 14.44 14.31 37.12
N ASP A 178 14.58 12.99 37.14
CA ASP A 178 15.01 12.19 35.99
C ASP A 178 14.11 12.40 34.76
N LEU A 179 12.81 12.66 34.97
CA LEU A 179 11.86 12.98 33.90
C LEU A 179 12.26 14.22 33.12
N THR A 180 12.88 15.22 33.76
CA THR A 180 13.25 16.49 33.10
C THR A 180 14.36 16.32 32.07
N THR A 181 15.15 15.26 32.21
CA THR A 181 16.22 14.91 31.26
C THR A 181 15.70 14.18 30.02
N ASP A 182 14.48 13.62 30.08
CA ASP A 182 13.86 12.92 28.97
C ASP A 182 13.36 13.92 27.90
N PRO A 183 13.71 13.75 26.62
CA PRO A 183 13.25 14.66 25.56
C PRO A 183 11.72 14.72 25.42
N ARG A 184 11.00 13.65 25.80
CA ARG A 184 9.52 13.60 25.78
C ARG A 184 8.89 14.57 26.77
N TRP A 185 9.59 14.88 27.88
CA TRP A 185 9.13 15.85 28.86
C TRP A 185 8.92 17.24 28.27
N ARG A 186 9.76 17.65 27.32
CA ARG A 186 9.63 18.96 26.64
C ARG A 186 8.30 19.09 25.91
N SER A 187 7.89 18.03 25.21
CA SER A 187 6.59 18.00 24.52
C SER A 187 5.42 17.86 25.49
N PHE A 188 5.63 17.20 26.63
CA PHE A 188 4.61 17.06 27.65
C PHE A 188 4.34 18.39 28.39
N ALA A 189 5.40 19.13 28.71
CA ALA A 189 5.33 20.40 29.43
C ALA A 189 5.06 21.62 28.53
N ASP A 190 4.98 21.44 27.21
CA ASP A 190 4.93 22.53 26.21
C ASP A 190 3.82 23.55 26.49
N THR A 191 2.61 23.08 26.82
CA THR A 191 1.46 23.95 27.13
C THR A 191 1.30 24.22 28.63
N GLY A 192 2.06 23.53 29.48
CA GLY A 192 1.89 23.55 30.94
C GLY A 192 0.55 23.01 31.44
N LEU A 193 -0.29 22.45 30.55
CA LEU A 193 -1.62 21.94 30.87
C LEU A 193 -1.66 20.43 30.70
N VAL A 194 -2.26 19.76 31.69
CA VAL A 194 -2.39 18.30 31.71
C VAL A 194 -3.84 17.89 31.93
N GLN A 195 -4.23 16.79 31.30
CA GLN A 195 -5.50 16.11 31.52
C GLN A 195 -5.21 14.81 32.28
N ALA A 196 -5.86 14.65 33.43
CA ALA A 196 -5.84 13.42 34.20
C ALA A 196 -7.15 12.65 33.99
N ARG A 197 -7.06 11.36 33.69
CA ARG A 197 -8.21 10.47 33.49
C ARG A 197 -7.95 9.10 34.11
N TRP A 198 -8.95 8.58 34.82
CA TRP A 198 -8.95 7.19 35.27
C TRP A 198 -9.17 6.21 34.12
N GLN A 199 -8.35 5.17 34.06
CA GLN A 199 -8.50 4.04 33.15
C GLN A 199 -8.42 2.74 33.96
N GLY A 200 -9.58 2.29 34.46
CA GLY A 200 -9.60 1.22 35.47
C GLY A 200 -9.01 1.75 36.77
N ASP A 201 -7.97 1.08 37.26
CA ASP A 201 -7.26 1.44 38.50
C ASP A 201 -6.08 2.40 38.26
N ASP A 202 -5.76 2.72 37.01
CA ASP A 202 -4.63 3.58 36.65
C ASP A 202 -5.06 5.03 36.41
N LEU A 203 -4.33 5.98 37.01
CA LEU A 203 -4.49 7.41 36.72
C LEU A 203 -3.54 7.80 35.58
N VAL A 204 -4.10 8.03 34.40
CA VAL A 204 -3.31 8.40 33.22
C VAL A 204 -3.31 9.91 33.06
N ILE A 205 -2.12 10.51 33.03
CA ILE A 205 -1.91 11.94 32.79
C ILE A 205 -1.38 12.14 31.37
N LYS A 206 -2.00 13.04 30.63
CA LYS A 206 -1.59 13.41 29.27
C LYS A 206 -1.43 14.91 29.17
N SER A 207 -0.47 15.38 28.38
CA SER A 207 -0.40 16.79 28.02
C SER A 207 -1.59 17.15 27.13
N VAL A 208 -2.08 18.37 27.28
CA VAL A 208 -3.15 18.88 26.42
C VAL A 208 -2.51 19.76 25.36
N SER A 209 -2.60 19.34 24.09
CA SER A 209 -2.10 20.16 22.98
C SER A 209 -3.04 21.33 22.69
N GLN A 210 -2.55 22.36 22.00
CA GLN A 210 -3.37 23.50 21.58
C GLN A 210 -4.56 23.06 20.70
N GLN A 211 -4.40 22.00 19.91
CA GLN A 211 -5.48 21.44 19.09
C GLN A 211 -6.56 20.75 19.94
N ASP A 212 -6.16 20.09 21.04
CA ASP A 212 -7.10 19.43 21.96
C ASP A 212 -7.90 20.43 22.79
N LEU A 213 -7.30 21.56 23.17
CA LEU A 213 -8.02 22.67 23.79
C LEU A 213 -9.10 23.21 22.84
N LEU A 214 -8.76 23.41 21.56
CA LEU A 214 -9.71 23.89 20.54
C LEU A 214 -10.84 22.89 20.27
N ARG A 215 -10.54 21.58 20.29
CA ARG A 215 -11.54 20.51 20.16
C ARG A 215 -12.46 20.40 21.37
N THR A 216 -11.94 20.62 22.57
CA THR A 216 -12.72 20.53 23.81
C THR A 216 -13.70 21.70 23.95
N VAL A 217 -13.33 22.88 23.45
CA VAL A 217 -14.24 24.05 23.39
C VAL A 217 -15.32 23.89 22.30
N GLY A 218 -15.06 23.08 21.26
CA GLY A 218 -16.02 22.75 20.19
C GLY A 218 -16.86 21.49 20.45
N GLY A 219 -17.06 21.10 21.71
CA GLY A 219 -17.64 19.82 22.09
C GLY A 219 -19.10 19.62 21.67
N LYS A 220 -19.30 18.57 20.86
CA LYS A 220 -20.51 17.74 20.69
C LYS A 220 -21.70 18.34 19.94
N GLU A 221 -21.84 17.96 18.68
CA GLU A 221 -23.06 17.34 18.11
C GLU A 221 -22.82 16.84 16.68
N GLY A 222 -23.32 15.63 16.35
CA GLY A 222 -23.64 15.24 14.98
C GLY A 222 -22.58 14.52 14.14
N LEU A 223 -22.68 13.18 14.09
CA LEU A 223 -22.28 12.43 12.89
C LEU A 223 -23.16 12.90 11.71
N GLY A 224 -22.59 13.60 10.73
CA GLY A 224 -23.27 13.89 9.47
C GLY A 224 -22.74 15.13 8.76
N LEU A 225 -22.08 14.92 7.61
CA LEU A 225 -21.45 15.93 6.74
C LEU A 225 -20.24 16.64 7.36
N VAL A 226 -19.07 16.42 6.77
CA VAL A 226 -17.87 17.21 7.07
C VAL A 226 -18.17 18.67 6.74
N GLU A 227 -18.38 19.48 7.78
CA GLU A 227 -18.61 20.92 7.71
C GLU A 227 -17.31 21.67 7.37
N ASN A 228 -16.83 21.47 6.14
CA ASN A 228 -15.61 22.07 5.64
C ASN A 228 -15.85 23.43 4.99
N CYS A 229 -14.84 24.30 5.03
CA CYS A 229 -14.91 25.65 4.44
C CYS A 229 -15.19 25.61 2.93
N GLN A 230 -14.77 24.55 2.22
CA GLN A 230 -15.10 24.31 0.80
C GLN A 230 -16.58 24.39 0.48
N ARG A 231 -17.45 23.87 1.36
CA ARG A 231 -18.90 23.82 1.13
C ARG A 231 -19.64 24.98 1.79
N CYS A 232 -18.90 25.92 2.39
CA CYS A 232 -19.44 27.04 3.13
C CYS A 232 -19.72 28.22 2.20
N ARG A 233 -20.94 28.75 2.21
CA ARG A 233 -21.34 29.92 1.41
C ARG A 233 -20.52 31.20 1.68
N PHE A 234 -19.80 31.22 2.79
CA PHE A 234 -19.04 32.38 3.25
C PHE A 234 -17.56 32.33 2.87
N LEU A 235 -17.07 31.24 2.27
CA LEU A 235 -15.71 31.19 1.73
C LEU A 235 -15.67 31.97 0.40
N ARG A 236 -14.87 33.05 0.35
CA ARG A 236 -14.62 33.81 -0.87
C ARG A 236 -13.12 34.00 -1.04
N GLU A 237 -12.57 33.56 -2.17
CA GLU A 237 -11.14 33.75 -2.50
C GLU A 237 -10.20 33.23 -1.39
N GLY A 238 -10.57 32.09 -0.77
CA GLY A 238 -9.81 31.50 0.33
C GLY A 238 -9.97 32.21 1.69
N HIS A 239 -10.81 33.23 1.80
CA HIS A 239 -11.06 33.97 3.04
C HIS A 239 -12.49 33.77 3.56
N CYS A 240 -12.65 33.69 4.88
CA CYS A 240 -13.97 33.58 5.50
C CYS A 240 -14.65 34.95 5.61
N ARG A 241 -15.86 35.09 5.08
CA ARG A 241 -16.68 36.33 5.18
C ARG A 241 -17.87 36.21 6.14
N ASN A 242 -17.89 35.19 7.00
CA ASN A 242 -18.92 35.08 8.01
C ASN A 242 -18.58 35.97 9.21
N SER A 243 -19.30 37.08 9.41
CA SER A 243 -19.09 38.00 10.54
C SER A 243 -19.39 37.38 11.90
N ALA A 244 -20.11 36.26 11.94
CA ALA A 244 -20.35 35.48 13.15
C ALA A 244 -19.27 34.40 13.39
N SER A 245 -18.33 34.21 12.46
CA SER A 245 -17.20 33.32 12.63
C SER A 245 -16.03 34.05 13.26
N SER A 246 -15.33 33.41 14.20
CA SER A 246 -14.06 33.88 14.72
C SER A 246 -12.96 33.97 13.65
N LEU A 247 -13.20 33.39 12.47
CA LEU A 247 -12.29 33.41 11.32
C LEU A 247 -12.62 34.51 10.29
N TYR A 248 -13.53 35.44 10.60
CA TYR A 248 -13.92 36.54 9.69
C TYR A 248 -12.71 37.35 9.20
N GLY A 249 -12.57 37.46 7.88
CA GLY A 249 -11.50 38.18 7.19
C GLY A 249 -10.16 37.43 7.12
N LEU A 250 -10.04 36.25 7.73
CA LEU A 250 -8.82 35.44 7.69
C LEU A 250 -8.83 34.47 6.51
N GLN A 251 -7.63 34.18 6.00
CA GLN A 251 -7.41 33.12 5.03
C GLN A 251 -7.58 31.77 5.72
N VAL A 252 -8.46 30.93 5.19
CA VAL A 252 -8.82 29.63 5.77
C VAL A 252 -8.55 28.53 4.76
N SER A 253 -8.02 27.40 5.26
CA SER A 253 -7.80 26.23 4.40
C SER A 253 -9.15 25.68 3.93
N PRO A 254 -9.28 25.29 2.65
CA PRO A 254 -10.53 24.77 2.09
C PRO A 254 -11.00 23.48 2.80
N ASP A 255 -10.09 22.66 3.33
CA ASP A 255 -10.41 21.46 4.12
C ASP A 255 -10.61 21.75 5.62
N GLY A 256 -10.49 23.02 6.03
CA GLY A 256 -10.64 23.44 7.42
C GLY A 256 -12.07 23.33 7.92
N TYR A 257 -12.23 22.88 9.17
CA TYR A 257 -13.50 22.85 9.88
C TYR A 257 -13.95 24.28 10.24
N CYS A 258 -15.22 24.62 9.98
CA CYS A 258 -15.77 25.94 10.32
C CYS A 258 -16.87 25.79 11.38
N PRO A 259 -16.72 26.36 12.60
CA PRO A 259 -17.76 26.28 13.64
C PRO A 259 -19.03 27.09 13.35
N ALA A 260 -19.02 27.93 12.31
CA ALA A 260 -20.17 28.70 11.84
C ALA A 260 -20.49 28.39 10.37
N PHE A 261 -20.37 27.11 10.02
CA PHE A 261 -20.62 26.59 8.68
C PHE A 261 -22.07 26.85 8.24
N ALA A 262 -22.24 27.23 6.98
CA ALA A 262 -23.56 27.26 6.35
C ALA A 262 -23.41 26.75 4.91
N PRO A 263 -24.11 25.66 4.53
CA PRO A 263 -23.96 25.06 3.22
C PRO A 263 -24.41 26.01 2.11
N GLN A 264 -23.77 25.94 0.93
CA GLN A 264 -24.34 26.53 -0.27
C GLN A 264 -25.66 25.83 -0.60
N LEU A 265 -26.74 26.61 -0.75
CA LEU A 265 -27.98 26.09 -1.32
C LEU A 265 -27.74 25.89 -2.82
N ASP A 266 -27.73 24.64 -3.27
CA ASP A 266 -27.73 24.32 -4.69
C ASP A 266 -29.02 24.89 -5.32
N ARG A 267 -28.87 25.89 -6.18
CA ARG A 267 -29.92 26.32 -7.10
C ARG A 267 -29.89 25.37 -8.30
N ASP A 268 -30.49 24.20 -8.14
CA ASP A 268 -30.99 23.48 -9.31
C ASP A 268 -32.25 24.21 -9.80
N GLY A 269 -32.12 24.77 -11.00
CA GLY A 269 -33.21 25.29 -11.77
C GLY A 269 -34.07 24.16 -12.28
N ASP A 270 -35.17 23.88 -11.58
CA ASP A 270 -36.35 23.31 -12.22
C ASP A 270 -37.09 24.47 -12.91
N THR A 271 -36.99 24.55 -14.24
CA THR A 271 -37.89 25.36 -15.05
C THR A 271 -38.95 24.44 -15.64
N ALA A 272 -40.11 24.39 -14.99
CA ALA A 272 -41.35 23.92 -15.61
C ALA A 272 -42.47 24.88 -15.19
N GLY A 273 -43.11 25.46 -16.21
CA GLY A 273 -44.03 26.59 -16.09
C GLY A 273 -45.28 26.33 -15.24
N ALA A 274 -45.72 27.39 -14.60
CA ALA A 274 -47.12 27.59 -14.26
C ALA A 274 -47.52 28.96 -14.82
N GLU A 275 -48.26 28.93 -15.93
CA GLU A 275 -49.11 30.03 -16.39
C GLU A 275 -50.04 30.48 -15.26
N ALA A 276 -50.12 31.79 -15.01
CA ALA A 276 -51.28 32.41 -14.36
C ALA A 276 -51.34 33.91 -14.72
N SER A 277 -52.11 34.18 -15.76
CA SER A 277 -53.02 35.32 -15.95
C SER A 277 -52.87 36.56 -15.05
N ALA A 278 -52.52 37.69 -15.66
CA ALA A 278 -53.25 38.96 -15.59
C ALA A 278 -52.78 39.92 -16.70
#